data_AF-A0A3D0I3J4-F1
#
_entry.id   AF-A0A3D0I3J4-F1
#
_cell.length_a   1.000
_cell.length_b   1.000
_cell.length_c   1.000
_cell.angle_alpha   90.00
_cell.angle_beta   90.00
_cell.angle_gamma   90.00
#
_symmetry.space_group_name_H-M   'P 1'
#
loop_
_entity.id
_entity.type
_entity.pdbx_description
1 polymer ?
#
loop_
_entity_poly.entity_id
_entity_poly.type
_entity_poly.pdbx_seq_one_letter_code
_entity_poly.pdbx_strand_id
1 'polypeptide(L)'
;MTITRLRSRSRTAPARAAKPEPVGSAALRHRLAPEHVESFGAELDAIRLRVLADLGAEDVDYIRRIIRWQRGLEVAARGMLQLALLPPLWLGGVIALSLSKILDNMEIGHNVMHGQYDWTGDPTLASGTFEWDNVCPGDQWRHSHNFMHHTHTNILGKDRDLGYGVLRISSHQEWSPKDLGNPVYAFLLAVLFQWGVMLHDLEIERIHGGERRWGEVRPLVRAMRRKAGRQILKDYILFPLLSGPSLLANLAANATANLVRNVWAFTIIFCGHFPDGVEEFAPDGAAGET
;
A
#
# COMPACT_ATOMS: atom_id res chain seq x y z
N MET A 1 -72.53 13.41 -4.85
CA MET A 1 -71.69 12.58 -3.96
C MET A 1 -71.19 11.43 -4.81
N THR A 2 -70.07 11.63 -5.50
CA THR A 2 -69.62 10.79 -6.61
C THR A 2 -68.32 10.10 -6.20
N ILE A 3 -68.37 8.78 -6.12
CA ILE A 3 -67.25 7.91 -5.73
C ILE A 3 -66.28 7.80 -6.91
N THR A 4 -65.12 8.43 -6.80
CA THR A 4 -64.04 8.31 -7.80
C THR A 4 -63.21 7.07 -7.52
N ARG A 5 -63.24 6.11 -8.44
CA ARG A 5 -62.40 4.89 -8.45
C ARG A 5 -60.92 5.27 -8.61
N LEU A 6 -60.08 4.83 -7.68
CA LEU A 6 -58.62 4.81 -7.83
C LEU A 6 -58.23 3.78 -8.90
N ARG A 7 -57.62 4.26 -10.00
CA ARG A 7 -56.96 3.40 -11.00
C ARG A 7 -55.68 2.81 -10.41
N SER A 8 -55.52 1.50 -10.54
CA SER A 8 -54.30 0.78 -10.21
C SER A 8 -53.14 1.27 -11.11
N ARG A 9 -52.05 1.72 -10.49
CA ARG A 9 -50.78 1.89 -11.19
C ARG A 9 -50.15 0.50 -11.34
N SER A 10 -49.96 0.06 -12.57
CA SER A 10 -49.18 -1.13 -12.89
C SER A 10 -47.75 -0.94 -12.37
N ARG A 11 -47.25 -1.90 -11.58
CA ARG A 11 -45.83 -2.04 -11.27
C ARG A 11 -45.13 -2.45 -12.56
N THR A 12 -44.47 -1.51 -13.23
CA THR A 12 -43.45 -1.85 -14.21
C THR A 12 -42.29 -2.53 -13.47
N ALA A 13 -41.88 -3.70 -13.96
CA ALA A 13 -40.71 -4.42 -13.47
C ALA A 13 -39.46 -3.52 -13.59
N PRO A 14 -38.47 -3.65 -12.68
CA PRO A 14 -37.23 -2.88 -12.80
C PRO A 14 -36.57 -3.25 -14.12
N ALA A 15 -36.21 -2.24 -14.91
CA ALA A 15 -35.44 -2.42 -16.12
C ALA A 15 -34.17 -3.21 -15.76
N ARG A 16 -33.96 -4.32 -16.48
CA ARG A 16 -32.73 -5.10 -16.45
C ARG A 16 -31.58 -4.12 -16.64
N ALA A 17 -30.67 -4.02 -15.65
CA ALA A 17 -29.52 -3.15 -15.74
C ALA A 17 -28.83 -3.37 -17.09
N ALA A 18 -28.70 -2.29 -17.88
CA ALA A 18 -27.94 -2.34 -19.11
C ALA A 18 -26.54 -2.87 -18.79
N LYS A 19 -26.02 -3.80 -19.60
CA LYS A 19 -24.62 -4.19 -19.51
C LYS A 19 -23.79 -2.90 -19.62
N PRO A 20 -22.78 -2.68 -18.76
CA PRO A 20 -21.88 -1.55 -18.94
C PRO A 20 -21.29 -1.66 -20.35
N GLU A 21 -21.37 -0.57 -21.11
CA GLU A 21 -20.65 -0.51 -22.38
C GLU A 21 -19.16 -0.72 -22.09
N PRO A 22 -18.42 -1.46 -22.92
CA PRO A 22 -16.98 -1.49 -22.82
C PRO A 22 -16.48 -0.06 -23.04
N VAL A 23 -16.05 0.59 -21.96
CA VAL A 23 -15.28 1.84 -22.06
C VAL A 23 -13.90 1.44 -22.56
N GLY A 24 -13.83 1.26 -23.86
CA GLY A 24 -12.60 1.10 -24.61
C GLY A 24 -12.57 2.17 -25.69
N SER A 25 -11.84 3.25 -25.44
CA SER A 25 -11.16 3.98 -26.52
C SER A 25 -12.06 4.72 -27.53
N ALA A 26 -13.26 5.20 -27.19
CA ALA A 26 -14.01 6.09 -28.10
C ALA A 26 -13.64 7.58 -27.93
N ALA A 27 -13.42 8.04 -26.70
CA ALA A 27 -13.25 9.46 -26.40
C ALA A 27 -11.81 10.01 -26.57
N LEU A 28 -10.81 9.13 -26.75
CA LEU A 28 -9.38 9.50 -26.81
C LEU A 28 -8.66 9.02 -28.09
N ARG A 29 -9.38 8.70 -29.17
CA ARG A 29 -8.75 8.40 -30.47
C ARG A 29 -8.42 9.65 -31.28
N HIS A 30 -7.78 10.64 -30.67
CA HIS A 30 -6.78 11.38 -31.45
C HIS A 30 -5.55 10.47 -31.50
N ARG A 31 -5.52 9.55 -32.48
CA ARG A 31 -4.30 8.80 -32.76
C ARG A 31 -3.25 9.83 -33.12
N LEU A 32 -2.31 10.07 -32.21
CA LEU A 32 -1.13 10.85 -32.49
C LEU A 32 -0.48 10.27 -33.74
N ALA A 33 -0.03 11.14 -34.64
CA ALA A 33 0.81 10.72 -35.74
C ALA A 33 2.05 10.02 -35.16
N PRO A 34 2.60 8.97 -35.80
CA PRO A 34 3.78 8.26 -35.30
C PRO A 34 4.92 9.21 -34.91
N GLU A 35 5.12 10.27 -35.69
CA GLU A 35 6.14 11.29 -35.47
C GLU A 35 5.92 12.07 -34.17
N HIS A 36 4.66 12.32 -33.78
CA HIS A 36 4.35 12.95 -32.49
C HIS A 36 4.65 12.02 -31.31
N VAL A 37 4.42 10.71 -31.48
CA VAL A 37 4.75 9.71 -30.44
C VAL A 37 6.27 9.61 -30.27
N GLU A 38 7.01 9.56 -31.37
CA GLU A 38 8.48 9.54 -31.34
C GLU A 38 9.06 10.82 -30.74
N SER A 39 8.55 12.00 -31.15
CA SER A 39 8.98 13.28 -30.58
C SER A 39 8.71 13.35 -29.08
N PHE A 40 7.52 12.94 -28.64
CA PHE A 40 7.18 12.91 -27.22
C PHE A 40 8.08 11.93 -26.43
N GLY A 41 8.35 10.75 -26.98
CA GLY A 41 9.29 9.80 -26.39
C GLY A 41 10.70 10.38 -26.24
N ALA A 42 11.20 11.06 -27.28
CA ALA A 42 12.50 11.73 -27.23
C ALA A 42 12.56 12.85 -26.18
N GLU A 43 11.46 13.60 -25.99
CA GLU A 43 11.37 14.61 -24.93
C GLU A 43 11.39 13.98 -23.53
N LEU A 44 10.69 12.86 -23.32
CA LEU A 44 10.73 12.10 -22.06
C LEU A 44 12.13 11.54 -21.78
N ASP A 45 12.80 10.98 -22.78
CA ASP A 45 14.16 10.49 -22.66
C ASP A 45 15.15 11.61 -22.36
N ALA A 46 14.99 12.79 -22.97
CA ALA A 46 15.81 13.95 -22.66
C ALA A 46 15.62 14.44 -21.21
N ILE A 47 14.40 14.38 -20.67
CA ILE A 47 14.15 14.65 -19.24
C ILE A 47 14.83 13.59 -18.38
N ARG A 48 14.64 12.30 -18.69
CA ARG A 48 15.26 11.19 -17.96
C ARG A 48 16.78 11.34 -17.89
N LEU A 49 17.44 11.57 -19.03
CA LEU A 49 18.89 11.72 -19.10
C LEU A 49 19.38 12.90 -18.28
N ARG A 50 18.66 14.03 -18.32
CA ARG A 50 18.99 15.21 -17.51
C ARG A 50 18.90 14.93 -16.01
N VAL A 51 17.81 14.28 -15.57
CA VAL A 51 17.63 13.91 -14.15
C VAL A 51 18.69 12.90 -13.72
N LEU A 52 18.96 11.87 -14.53
CA LEU A 52 20.01 10.88 -14.22
C LEU A 52 21.41 11.51 -14.17
N ALA A 53 21.69 12.52 -14.99
CA ALA A 53 22.95 13.26 -14.97
C ALA A 53 23.09 14.20 -13.76
N ASP A 54 21.97 14.62 -13.17
CA ASP A 54 21.93 15.49 -11.99
C ASP A 54 22.07 14.70 -10.68
N LEU A 55 21.76 13.39 -10.68
CA LEU A 55 21.91 12.52 -9.52
C LEU A 55 23.33 12.56 -8.97
N GLY A 56 23.45 12.78 -7.66
CA GLY A 56 24.77 12.97 -7.06
C GLY A 56 24.80 12.93 -5.54
N ALA A 57 25.84 13.54 -4.99
CA ALA A 57 26.11 13.52 -3.55
C ALA A 57 24.97 14.13 -2.72
N GLU A 58 24.25 15.11 -3.26
CA GLU A 58 23.12 15.76 -2.58
C GLU A 58 21.97 14.78 -2.28
N ASP A 59 21.60 13.93 -3.23
CA ASP A 59 20.57 12.90 -3.06
C ASP A 59 20.98 11.87 -1.99
N VAL A 60 22.24 11.46 -2.03
CA VAL A 60 22.80 10.50 -1.07
C VAL A 60 22.87 11.12 0.34
N ASP A 61 23.25 12.39 0.45
CA ASP A 61 23.29 13.10 1.72
C ASP A 61 21.90 13.37 2.27
N TYR A 62 20.91 13.59 1.40
CA TYR A 62 19.50 13.66 1.76
C TYR A 62 19.04 12.36 2.42
N ILE A 63 19.14 11.21 1.74
CA ILE A 63 18.64 9.95 2.32
C ILE A 63 19.40 9.57 3.58
N ARG A 64 20.72 9.78 3.62
CA ARG A 64 21.52 9.53 4.83
C ARG A 64 21.09 10.42 5.99
N ARG A 65 20.72 11.67 5.74
CA ARG A 65 20.17 12.57 6.74
C ARG A 65 18.80 12.11 7.23
N ILE A 66 17.91 11.67 6.34
CA ILE A 66 16.61 11.10 6.73
C ILE A 66 16.80 9.85 7.60
N ILE A 67 17.71 8.93 7.22
CA ILE A 67 18.04 7.74 8.02
C ILE A 67 18.56 8.14 9.41
N ARG A 68 19.41 9.17 9.52
CA ARG A 68 19.87 9.68 10.82
C ARG A 68 18.72 10.22 11.67
N TRP A 69 17.80 10.99 11.08
CA TRP A 69 16.62 11.50 11.78
C TRP A 69 15.71 10.37 12.25
N GLN A 70 15.39 9.41 11.37
CA GLN A 70 14.59 8.24 11.71
C GLN A 70 15.19 7.47 12.89
N ARG A 71 16.48 7.13 12.82
CA ARG A 71 17.16 6.40 13.91
C ARG A 71 17.23 7.21 15.19
N GLY A 72 17.49 8.51 15.10
CA GLY A 72 17.50 9.42 16.26
C GLY A 72 16.13 9.47 16.95
N LEU A 73 15.05 9.56 16.17
CA LEU A 73 13.68 9.51 16.67
C LEU A 73 13.36 8.16 17.32
N GLU A 74 13.78 7.05 16.71
CA GLU A 74 13.59 5.73 17.32
C GLU A 74 14.29 5.64 18.68
N VAL A 75 15.59 5.99 18.74
CA VAL A 75 16.36 5.93 20.00
C VAL A 75 15.74 6.84 21.07
N ALA A 76 15.39 8.08 20.71
CA ALA A 76 14.73 9.01 21.62
C ALA A 76 13.40 8.46 22.13
N ALA A 77 12.58 7.89 21.24
CA ALA A 77 11.32 7.26 21.60
C ALA A 77 11.52 6.09 22.56
N ARG A 78 12.41 5.14 22.22
CA ARG A 78 12.70 3.99 23.10
C ARG A 78 13.17 4.45 24.46
N GLY A 79 14.02 5.48 24.54
CA GLY A 79 14.49 6.07 25.80
C GLY A 79 13.36 6.71 26.62
N MET A 80 12.53 7.56 26.01
CA MET A 80 11.39 8.19 26.68
C MET A 80 10.38 7.17 27.21
N LEU A 81 10.11 6.11 26.43
CA LEU A 81 9.14 5.07 26.80
C LEU A 81 9.62 4.13 27.90
N GLN A 82 10.88 4.21 28.35
CA GLN A 82 11.29 3.55 29.59
C GLN A 82 10.63 4.17 30.83
N LEU A 83 10.31 5.46 30.75
CA LEU A 83 9.67 6.24 31.81
C LEU A 83 8.25 6.66 31.42
N ALA A 84 7.57 5.80 30.65
CA ALA A 84 6.24 6.04 30.08
C ALA A 84 5.11 6.22 31.10
N LEU A 85 5.34 5.99 32.39
CA LEU A 85 4.40 6.39 33.45
C LEU A 85 4.31 7.91 33.63
N LEU A 86 5.30 8.67 33.15
CA LEU A 86 5.27 10.13 33.10
C LEU A 86 4.54 10.57 31.82
N PRO A 87 3.36 11.20 31.88
CA PRO A 87 2.55 11.48 30.70
C PRO A 87 3.25 12.27 29.58
N PRO A 88 4.08 13.30 29.88
CA PRO A 88 4.82 14.01 28.83
C PRO A 88 5.83 13.12 28.08
N LEU A 89 6.50 12.20 28.79
CA LEU A 89 7.45 11.27 28.17
C LEU A 89 6.74 10.19 27.36
N TRP A 90 5.57 9.74 27.81
CA TRP A 90 4.73 8.86 27.02
C TRP A 90 4.32 9.52 25.69
N LEU A 91 3.78 10.74 25.77
CA LEU A 91 3.32 11.47 24.59
C LEU A 91 4.47 11.77 23.62
N GLY A 92 5.60 12.29 24.14
CA GLY A 92 6.80 12.53 23.34
C GLY A 92 7.35 11.25 22.71
N GLY A 93 7.36 10.14 23.47
CA GLY A 93 7.76 8.82 23.00
C GLY A 93 6.88 8.30 21.87
N VAL A 94 5.55 8.43 21.99
CA VAL A 94 4.61 8.03 20.94
C VAL A 94 4.78 8.86 19.68
N ILE A 95 4.92 10.18 19.80
CA ILE A 95 5.12 11.07 18.65
C ILE A 95 6.42 10.70 17.92
N ALA A 96 7.53 10.61 18.67
CA ALA A 96 8.83 10.26 18.09
C ALA A 96 8.82 8.86 17.44
N LEU A 97 8.21 7.86 18.09
CA LEU A 97 8.13 6.51 17.54
C LEU A 97 7.26 6.45 16.27
N SER A 98 6.14 7.20 16.26
CA SER A 98 5.24 7.28 15.10
C SER A 98 5.96 7.89 13.90
N LEU A 99 6.65 9.02 14.09
CA LEU A 99 7.42 9.69 13.03
C LEU A 99 8.56 8.80 12.53
N SER A 100 9.28 8.14 13.43
CA SER A 100 10.32 7.17 13.06
C SER A 100 9.75 6.07 12.14
N LYS A 101 8.63 5.44 12.54
CA LYS A 101 8.01 4.37 11.75
C LYS A 101 7.46 4.86 10.41
N ILE A 102 6.97 6.09 10.34
CA ILE A 102 6.51 6.72 9.09
C ILE A 102 7.69 6.92 8.13
N LEU A 103 8.79 7.52 8.60
CA LEU A 103 9.99 7.74 7.80
C LEU A 103 10.60 6.43 7.31
N ASP A 104 10.72 5.44 8.20
CA ASP A 104 11.22 4.11 7.82
C ASP A 104 10.33 3.45 6.76
N ASN A 105 9.00 3.55 6.89
CA ASN A 105 8.10 2.89 5.95
C ASN A 105 8.11 3.55 4.56
N MET A 106 7.85 4.87 4.47
CA MET A 106 7.51 5.50 3.18
C MET A 106 8.61 6.38 2.62
N GLU A 107 9.44 7.02 3.45
CA GLU A 107 10.52 7.87 2.94
C GLU A 107 11.79 7.05 2.65
N ILE A 108 12.07 6.05 3.49
CA ILE A 108 13.26 5.20 3.37
C ILE A 108 12.90 3.89 2.66
N GLY A 109 12.15 3.01 3.31
CA GLY A 109 11.97 1.63 2.86
C GLY A 109 11.28 1.51 1.52
N HIS A 110 10.17 2.21 1.32
CA HIS A 110 9.46 2.27 0.03
C HIS A 110 10.38 2.73 -1.10
N ASN A 111 11.01 3.90 -0.95
CA ASN A 111 11.87 4.50 -1.99
C ASN A 111 13.11 3.65 -2.29
N VAL A 112 13.78 3.14 -1.25
CA VAL A 112 14.95 2.27 -1.42
C VAL A 112 14.56 0.97 -2.12
N MET A 113 13.46 0.32 -1.70
CA MET A 113 13.02 -0.94 -2.33
C MET A 113 12.44 -0.74 -3.74
N HIS A 114 12.08 0.47 -4.14
CA HIS A 114 11.80 0.84 -5.52
C HIS A 114 13.06 1.03 -6.39
N GLY A 115 14.26 0.97 -5.81
CA GLY A 115 15.51 1.12 -6.56
C GLY A 115 15.99 2.56 -6.73
N GLN A 116 15.37 3.53 -6.05
CA GLN A 116 15.70 4.96 -6.18
C GLN A 116 17.19 5.27 -5.94
N TYR A 117 17.89 4.45 -5.16
CA TYR A 117 19.28 4.65 -4.78
C TYR A 117 20.23 3.56 -5.30
N ASP A 118 19.78 2.63 -6.16
CA ASP A 118 20.62 1.52 -6.63
C ASP A 118 21.83 1.98 -7.47
N TRP A 119 21.70 3.12 -8.16
CA TRP A 119 22.77 3.75 -8.94
C TRP A 119 24.00 4.13 -8.10
N THR A 120 23.84 4.28 -6.79
CA THR A 120 24.93 4.61 -5.87
C THR A 120 25.89 3.44 -5.64
N GLY A 121 25.44 2.20 -5.85
CA GLY A 121 26.16 0.99 -5.46
C GLY A 121 26.35 0.83 -3.93
N ASP A 122 25.67 1.63 -3.10
CA ASP A 122 25.74 1.53 -1.64
C ASP A 122 24.97 0.28 -1.17
N PRO A 123 25.63 -0.74 -0.57
CA PRO A 123 24.97 -1.96 -0.16
C PRO A 123 23.94 -1.75 0.96
N THR A 124 24.00 -0.63 1.68
CA THR A 124 23.01 -0.28 2.72
C THR A 124 21.72 0.29 2.15
N LEU A 125 21.74 0.71 0.88
CA LEU A 125 20.62 1.26 0.12
C LEU A 125 20.24 0.38 -1.08
N ALA A 126 20.72 -0.87 -1.12
CA ALA A 126 20.43 -1.78 -2.21
C ALA A 126 18.99 -2.31 -2.12
N SER A 127 18.17 -2.02 -3.14
CA SER A 127 16.75 -2.36 -3.19
C SER A 127 16.47 -3.85 -2.98
N GLY A 128 17.29 -4.70 -3.60
CA GLY A 128 17.13 -6.16 -3.59
C GLY A 128 17.34 -6.82 -2.22
N THR A 129 18.03 -6.14 -1.30
CA THR A 129 18.35 -6.67 0.05
C THR A 129 17.83 -5.81 1.19
N PHE A 130 17.29 -4.63 0.90
CA PHE A 130 16.80 -3.72 1.94
C PHE A 130 15.62 -4.33 2.71
N GLU A 131 15.61 -4.08 4.02
CA GLU A 131 14.59 -4.55 4.96
C GLU A 131 14.18 -3.43 5.92
N TRP A 132 12.89 -3.14 5.96
CA TRP A 132 12.27 -2.10 6.78
C TRP A 132 11.70 -2.59 8.12
N ASP A 133 11.32 -1.65 8.99
CA ASP A 133 10.58 -1.85 10.23
C ASP A 133 9.07 -2.09 10.02
N ASN A 134 8.76 -3.12 9.25
CA ASN A 134 7.41 -3.56 8.95
C ASN A 134 7.27 -5.08 9.14
N VAL A 135 6.04 -5.61 9.18
CA VAL A 135 5.78 -7.06 9.25
C VAL A 135 5.87 -7.74 7.89
N CYS A 136 5.63 -7.00 6.80
CA CYS A 136 5.80 -7.51 5.44
C CYS A 136 7.30 -7.69 5.10
N PRO A 137 7.75 -8.89 4.70
CA PRO A 137 9.10 -9.09 4.14
C PRO A 137 9.32 -8.22 2.90
N GLY A 138 10.52 -7.66 2.73
CA GLY A 138 10.81 -6.74 1.63
C GLY A 138 10.79 -7.42 0.27
N ASP A 139 11.22 -8.68 0.19
CA ASP A 139 11.18 -9.49 -1.05
C ASP A 139 9.73 -9.70 -1.55
N GLN A 140 8.82 -10.00 -0.63
CA GLN A 140 7.40 -10.16 -0.93
C GLN A 140 6.76 -8.84 -1.32
N TRP A 141 7.08 -7.76 -0.62
CA TRP A 141 6.60 -6.44 -0.98
C TRP A 141 7.08 -6.03 -2.38
N ARG A 142 8.35 -6.27 -2.74
CA ARG A 142 8.85 -6.00 -4.10
C ARG A 142 8.13 -6.83 -5.15
N HIS A 143 7.79 -8.08 -4.86
CA HIS A 143 7.01 -8.90 -5.78
C HIS A 143 5.57 -8.39 -5.93
N SER A 144 4.83 -8.25 -4.83
CA SER A 144 3.42 -7.85 -4.86
C SER A 144 3.23 -6.42 -5.34
N HIS A 145 4.15 -5.51 -4.98
CA HIS A 145 4.03 -4.10 -5.30
C HIS A 145 4.82 -3.71 -6.55
N ASN A 146 6.14 -3.90 -6.61
CA ASN A 146 6.91 -3.43 -7.78
C ASN A 146 6.59 -4.23 -9.04
N PHE A 147 6.46 -5.55 -8.93
CA PHE A 147 6.14 -6.36 -10.10
C PHE A 147 4.64 -6.40 -10.36
N MET A 148 3.87 -7.01 -9.46
CA MET A 148 2.44 -7.23 -9.74
C MET A 148 1.67 -5.92 -9.89
N HIS A 149 1.85 -4.96 -8.99
CA HIS A 149 1.13 -3.70 -9.03
C HIS A 149 1.69 -2.69 -10.05
N HIS A 150 2.98 -2.31 -9.99
CA HIS A 150 3.53 -1.27 -10.90
C HIS A 150 3.73 -1.71 -12.35
N THR A 151 3.80 -3.01 -12.64
CA THR A 151 3.85 -3.50 -14.04
C THR A 151 2.46 -3.63 -14.65
N HIS A 152 1.45 -3.91 -13.83
CA HIS A 152 0.08 -4.17 -14.30
C HIS A 152 -0.92 -3.13 -13.77
N THR A 153 -0.46 -1.93 -13.45
CA THR A 153 -1.24 -0.89 -12.75
C THR A 153 -2.58 -0.67 -13.43
N ASN A 154 -3.64 -0.65 -12.63
CA ASN A 154 -5.02 -0.47 -13.07
C ASN A 154 -5.58 -1.50 -14.06
N ILE A 155 -4.89 -2.63 -14.28
CA ILE A 155 -5.46 -3.74 -15.07
C ILE A 155 -6.33 -4.60 -14.17
N LEU A 156 -7.65 -4.56 -14.39
CA LEU A 156 -8.64 -5.30 -13.60
C LEU A 156 -8.31 -6.79 -13.55
N GLY A 157 -8.22 -7.35 -12.34
CA GLY A 157 -7.93 -8.78 -12.14
C GLY A 157 -6.46 -9.19 -12.31
N LYS A 158 -5.56 -8.27 -12.73
CA LYS A 158 -4.10 -8.44 -12.65
C LYS A 158 -3.50 -7.57 -11.54
N ASP A 159 -3.87 -6.29 -11.52
CA ASP A 159 -3.55 -5.40 -10.41
C ASP A 159 -4.39 -5.78 -9.20
N ARG A 160 -3.70 -6.26 -8.16
CA ARG A 160 -4.35 -6.63 -6.91
C ARG A 160 -4.47 -5.47 -5.95
N ASP A 161 -3.77 -4.36 -6.17
CA ASP A 161 -3.89 -3.18 -5.31
C ASP A 161 -5.22 -2.46 -5.59
N LEU A 162 -5.84 -2.64 -6.79
CA LEU A 162 -7.25 -2.32 -7.06
C LEU A 162 -8.20 -3.01 -6.06
N GLY A 163 -8.40 -2.37 -4.91
CA GLY A 163 -9.20 -2.89 -3.81
C GLY A 163 -8.49 -3.84 -2.85
N TYR A 164 -7.19 -4.13 -3.03
CA TYR A 164 -6.46 -5.12 -2.22
C TYR A 164 -7.13 -6.51 -2.18
N GLY A 165 -7.97 -6.83 -3.17
CA GLY A 165 -8.87 -8.00 -3.21
C GLY A 165 -10.11 -7.91 -2.30
N VAL A 166 -10.06 -7.10 -1.24
CA VAL A 166 -11.12 -7.05 -0.22
C VAL A 166 -12.17 -5.98 -0.49
N LEU A 167 -11.76 -4.85 -1.08
CA LEU A 167 -12.59 -3.69 -1.34
C LEU A 167 -13.05 -3.66 -2.79
N ARG A 168 -14.30 -3.28 -3.00
CA ARG A 168 -14.78 -2.88 -4.32
C ARG A 168 -14.49 -1.40 -4.54
N ILE A 169 -13.49 -1.06 -5.33
CA ILE A 169 -13.09 0.33 -5.61
C ILE A 169 -13.59 0.79 -6.98
N SER A 170 -13.56 -0.12 -7.96
CA SER A 170 -13.94 0.17 -9.34
C SER A 170 -15.43 -0.02 -9.59
N SER A 171 -16.02 0.79 -10.47
CA SER A 171 -17.37 0.55 -11.01
C SER A 171 -17.45 -0.69 -11.91
N HIS A 172 -16.33 -1.10 -12.49
CA HIS A 172 -16.22 -2.27 -13.38
C HIS A 172 -16.12 -3.60 -12.62
N GLN A 173 -15.84 -3.57 -11.32
CA GLN A 173 -15.95 -4.76 -10.47
C GLN A 173 -17.42 -5.15 -10.28
N GLU A 174 -17.73 -6.43 -10.44
CA GLU A 174 -19.07 -6.97 -10.18
C GLU A 174 -19.48 -6.67 -8.75
N TRP A 175 -20.71 -6.18 -8.58
CA TRP A 175 -21.26 -5.92 -7.26
C TRP A 175 -21.83 -7.20 -6.65
N SER A 176 -21.63 -7.36 -5.35
CA SER A 176 -22.19 -8.44 -4.53
C SER A 176 -22.58 -7.93 -3.13
N PRO A 177 -23.47 -8.63 -2.40
CA PRO A 177 -23.93 -8.18 -1.08
C PRO A 177 -22.81 -7.95 -0.03
N LYS A 178 -21.65 -8.60 -0.18
CA LYS A 178 -20.49 -8.39 0.71
C LYS A 178 -19.97 -6.95 0.62
N ASP A 179 -20.16 -6.28 -0.52
CA ASP A 179 -19.61 -4.95 -0.77
C ASP A 179 -20.32 -3.86 0.04
N LEU A 180 -21.48 -4.16 0.65
CA LEU A 180 -22.08 -3.32 1.69
C LEU A 180 -21.13 -3.15 2.89
N GLY A 181 -20.22 -4.09 3.11
CA GLY A 181 -19.19 -4.06 4.15
C GLY A 181 -17.97 -3.19 3.80
N ASN A 182 -17.86 -2.64 2.59
CA ASN A 182 -16.71 -1.84 2.14
C ASN A 182 -16.23 -0.81 3.19
N PRO A 183 -17.10 0.02 3.80
CA PRO A 183 -16.65 1.00 4.81
C PRO A 183 -15.99 0.34 6.02
N VAL A 184 -16.52 -0.80 6.47
CA VAL A 184 -15.95 -1.56 7.60
C VAL A 184 -14.63 -2.21 7.19
N TYR A 185 -14.58 -2.83 6.01
CA TYR A 185 -13.35 -3.45 5.49
C TYR A 185 -12.24 -2.41 5.30
N ALA A 186 -12.57 -1.22 4.79
CA ALA A 186 -11.63 -0.13 4.60
C ALA A 186 -11.11 0.38 5.95
N PHE A 187 -11.99 0.55 6.93
CA PHE A 187 -11.59 0.91 8.29
C PHE A 187 -10.65 -0.14 8.92
N LEU A 188 -11.02 -1.43 8.84
CA LEU A 188 -10.19 -2.52 9.36
C LEU A 188 -8.84 -2.60 8.67
N LEU A 189 -8.82 -2.42 7.34
CA LEU A 189 -7.60 -2.35 6.56
C LEU A 189 -6.75 -1.15 6.97
N ALA A 190 -7.35 0.02 7.22
CA ALA A 190 -6.61 1.20 7.67
C ALA A 190 -5.93 0.98 9.03
N VAL A 191 -6.61 0.36 9.99
CA VAL A 191 -6.02 0.14 11.33
C VAL A 191 -5.06 -1.05 11.38
N LEU A 192 -5.21 -2.03 10.48
CA LEU A 192 -4.35 -3.22 10.36
C LEU A 192 -3.43 -3.18 9.12
N PHE A 193 -3.20 -2.00 8.54
CA PHE A 193 -2.67 -1.87 7.17
C PHE A 193 -1.41 -2.69 6.91
N GLN A 194 -0.42 -2.64 7.80
CA GLN A 194 0.79 -3.43 7.67
C GLN A 194 0.57 -4.95 7.53
N TRP A 195 -0.45 -5.48 8.22
CA TRP A 195 -0.83 -6.89 8.13
C TRP A 195 -1.56 -7.17 6.83
N GLY A 196 -2.40 -6.24 6.37
CA GLY A 196 -3.00 -6.29 5.05
C GLY A 196 -1.95 -6.37 3.94
N VAL A 197 -0.96 -5.47 3.97
CA VAL A 197 0.18 -5.46 3.02
C VAL A 197 0.95 -6.78 3.07
N MET A 198 1.23 -7.32 4.27
CA MET A 198 1.91 -8.61 4.39
C MET A 198 1.11 -9.78 3.80
N LEU A 199 -0.21 -9.82 4.02
CA LEU A 199 -1.05 -10.93 3.58
C LEU A 199 -1.45 -10.83 2.10
N HIS A 200 -1.26 -9.67 1.48
CA HIS A 200 -1.67 -9.39 0.11
C HIS A 200 -1.05 -10.36 -0.91
N ASP A 201 0.25 -10.65 -0.79
CA ASP A 201 0.99 -11.57 -1.67
C ASP A 201 0.60 -13.06 -1.49
N LEU A 202 -0.12 -13.41 -0.41
CA LEU A 202 -0.62 -14.79 -0.24
C LEU A 202 -1.74 -15.13 -1.21
N GLU A 203 -2.44 -14.14 -1.75
CA GLU A 203 -3.58 -14.36 -2.64
C GLU A 203 -4.65 -15.28 -2.00
N ILE A 204 -5.02 -15.00 -0.75
CA ILE A 204 -5.87 -15.88 0.07
C ILE A 204 -7.16 -16.30 -0.66
N GLU A 205 -7.74 -15.42 -1.46
CA GLU A 205 -8.94 -15.70 -2.27
C GLU A 205 -8.71 -16.79 -3.32
N ARG A 206 -7.53 -16.81 -3.97
CA ARG A 206 -7.15 -17.83 -4.96
C ARG A 206 -6.82 -19.17 -4.31
N ILE A 207 -6.34 -19.14 -3.06
CA ILE A 207 -6.19 -20.36 -2.25
C ILE A 207 -7.57 -20.95 -1.92
N HIS A 208 -8.53 -20.11 -1.49
CA HIS A 208 -9.90 -20.57 -1.20
C HIS A 208 -10.64 -21.02 -2.46
N GLY A 209 -10.39 -20.37 -3.60
CA GLY A 209 -10.92 -20.76 -4.91
C GLY A 209 -10.25 -22.00 -5.53
N GLY A 210 -9.18 -22.51 -4.91
CA GLY A 210 -8.46 -23.70 -5.38
C GLY A 210 -7.48 -23.47 -6.54
N GLU A 211 -7.29 -22.22 -6.97
CA GLU A 211 -6.36 -21.82 -8.04
C GLU A 211 -4.89 -21.87 -7.59
N ARG A 212 -4.63 -21.66 -6.29
CA ARG A 212 -3.28 -21.70 -5.69
C ARG A 212 -3.23 -22.71 -4.56
N ARG A 213 -2.20 -23.55 -4.50
CA ARG A 213 -2.11 -24.59 -3.47
C ARG A 213 -1.38 -24.08 -2.23
N TRP A 214 -1.83 -24.54 -1.06
CA TRP A 214 -1.15 -24.24 0.21
C TRP A 214 0.34 -24.59 0.19
N GLY A 215 0.73 -25.67 -0.48
CA GLY A 215 2.13 -26.08 -0.62
C GLY A 215 3.03 -25.03 -1.26
N GLU A 216 2.50 -24.26 -2.21
CA GLU A 216 3.22 -23.22 -2.97
C GLU A 216 3.46 -21.97 -2.11
N VAL A 217 2.58 -21.67 -1.15
CA VAL A 217 2.71 -20.50 -0.27
C VAL A 217 3.46 -20.77 1.03
N ARG A 218 3.78 -22.03 1.35
CA ARG A 218 4.49 -22.38 2.61
C ARG A 218 5.80 -21.62 2.79
N PRO A 219 6.66 -21.44 1.77
CA PRO A 219 7.88 -20.65 1.91
C PRO A 219 7.59 -19.19 2.26
N LEU A 220 6.60 -18.58 1.59
CA LEU A 220 6.18 -17.20 1.85
C LEU A 220 5.69 -17.03 3.28
N VAL A 221 4.77 -17.91 3.72
CA VAL A 221 4.21 -17.90 5.09
C VAL A 221 5.31 -18.07 6.14
N ARG A 222 6.32 -18.91 5.87
CA ARG A 222 7.46 -19.09 6.79
C ARG A 222 8.28 -17.80 6.92
N ALA A 223 8.52 -17.09 5.83
CA ALA A 223 9.22 -15.81 5.85
C ALA A 223 8.40 -14.73 6.57
N MET A 224 7.10 -14.61 6.26
CA MET A 224 6.15 -13.72 6.95
C MET A 224 6.16 -13.96 8.46
N ARG A 225 6.01 -15.22 8.90
CA ARG A 225 6.02 -15.56 10.33
C ARG A 225 7.34 -15.22 11.00
N ARG A 226 8.48 -15.45 10.33
CA ARG A 226 9.80 -15.08 10.86
C ARG A 226 9.93 -13.56 11.01
N LYS A 227 9.49 -12.79 10.01
CA LYS A 227 9.53 -11.32 10.03
C LYS A 227 8.58 -10.77 11.09
N ALA A 228 7.30 -11.14 11.05
CA ALA A 228 6.30 -10.76 12.03
C ALA A 228 6.71 -11.15 13.46
N GLY A 229 7.24 -12.35 13.67
CA GLY A 229 7.71 -12.81 14.98
C GLY A 229 8.83 -11.93 15.55
N ARG A 230 9.77 -11.46 14.70
CA ARG A 230 10.81 -10.51 15.12
C ARG A 230 10.23 -9.16 15.51
N GLN A 231 9.25 -8.65 14.75
CA GLN A 231 8.61 -7.38 15.08
C GLN A 231 7.79 -7.46 16.35
N ILE A 232 7.01 -8.53 16.52
CA ILE A 232 6.25 -8.79 17.75
C ILE A 232 7.20 -8.89 18.95
N LEU A 233 8.26 -9.69 18.83
CA LEU A 233 9.25 -9.85 19.87
C LEU A 233 9.88 -8.50 20.24
N LYS A 234 10.25 -7.68 19.25
CA LYS A 234 10.84 -6.36 19.49
C LYS A 234 9.86 -5.40 20.17
N ASP A 235 8.74 -5.09 19.51
CA ASP A 235 7.84 -3.99 19.88
C ASP A 235 6.90 -4.35 21.04
N TYR A 236 6.57 -5.63 21.22
CA TYR A 236 5.52 -6.05 22.17
C TYR A 236 6.03 -6.97 23.28
N ILE A 237 7.31 -7.35 23.27
CA ILE A 237 7.90 -8.18 24.32
C ILE A 237 9.15 -7.51 24.89
N LEU A 238 10.20 -7.34 24.08
CA LEU A 238 11.50 -6.87 24.56
C LEU A 238 11.44 -5.45 25.12
N PHE A 239 11.04 -4.45 24.33
CA PHE A 239 11.00 -3.06 24.81
C PHE A 239 10.03 -2.86 25.99
N PRO A 240 8.80 -3.42 25.97
CA PRO A 240 7.93 -3.33 27.13
C PRO A 240 8.49 -4.00 28.38
N LEU A 241 9.06 -5.19 28.30
CA LEU A 241 9.68 -5.86 29.46
C LEU A 241 10.85 -5.06 30.02
N LEU A 242 11.69 -4.49 29.15
CA LEU A 242 12.80 -3.62 29.55
C LEU A 242 12.34 -2.35 30.26
N SER A 243 11.10 -1.91 30.04
CA SER A 243 10.54 -0.69 30.67
C SER A 243 10.01 -0.92 32.10
N GLY A 244 10.05 -2.16 32.60
CA GLY A 244 9.71 -2.49 33.98
C GLY A 244 8.31 -2.02 34.38
N PRO A 245 8.15 -1.13 35.38
CA PRO A 245 6.84 -0.61 35.77
C PRO A 245 6.06 0.08 34.64
N SER A 246 6.76 0.59 33.62
CA SER A 246 6.14 1.25 32.47
C SER A 246 5.62 0.26 31.40
N LEU A 247 5.69 -1.06 31.63
CA LEU A 247 5.41 -2.10 30.63
C LEU A 247 4.10 -1.88 29.87
N LEU A 248 2.99 -1.69 30.57
CA LEU A 248 1.68 -1.53 29.93
C LEU A 248 1.59 -0.22 29.14
N ALA A 249 2.19 0.85 29.67
CA ALA A 249 2.23 2.14 28.97
C ALA A 249 3.13 2.07 27.72
N ASN A 250 4.25 1.34 27.78
CA ASN A 250 5.14 1.11 26.65
C ASN A 250 4.48 0.22 25.58
N LEU A 251 3.75 -0.84 25.97
CA LEU A 251 2.92 -1.63 25.06
C LEU A 251 1.91 -0.75 24.31
N ALA A 252 1.17 0.07 25.06
CA ALA A 252 0.21 0.99 24.48
C ALA A 252 0.88 1.96 23.50
N ALA A 253 2.05 2.50 23.84
CA ALA A 253 2.80 3.39 22.96
C ALA A 253 3.23 2.73 21.65
N ASN A 254 3.73 1.49 21.69
CA ASN A 254 4.08 0.73 20.49
C ASN A 254 2.86 0.44 19.61
N ALA A 255 1.73 0.07 20.23
CA ALA A 255 0.48 -0.16 19.52
C ALA A 255 -0.02 1.14 18.85
N THR A 256 0.00 2.26 19.58
CA THR A 256 -0.39 3.58 19.06
C THR A 256 0.51 4.01 17.91
N ALA A 257 1.83 3.88 18.03
CA ALA A 257 2.75 4.28 16.95
C ALA A 257 2.56 3.44 15.68
N ASN A 258 2.32 2.14 15.82
CA ASN A 258 1.98 1.28 14.69
C ASN A 258 0.62 1.63 14.08
N LEU A 259 -0.38 1.97 14.90
CA LEU A 259 -1.69 2.42 14.43
C LEU A 259 -1.59 3.73 13.64
N VAL A 260 -0.86 4.73 14.17
CA VAL A 260 -0.63 6.01 13.49
C VAL A 260 0.02 5.79 12.13
N ARG A 261 1.08 4.98 12.08
CA ARG A 261 1.75 4.64 10.81
C ARG A 261 0.82 3.90 9.85
N ASN A 262 0.03 2.94 10.33
CA ASN A 262 -0.92 2.18 9.51
C ASN A 262 -1.97 3.11 8.87
N VAL A 263 -2.62 3.95 9.68
CA VAL A 263 -3.65 4.89 9.21
C VAL A 263 -3.04 5.90 8.24
N TRP A 264 -1.89 6.47 8.58
CA TRP A 264 -1.21 7.43 7.70
C TRP A 264 -0.85 6.80 6.35
N ALA A 265 -0.20 5.63 6.34
CA ALA A 265 0.18 4.93 5.12
C ALA A 265 -1.05 4.55 4.27
N PHE A 266 -2.09 4.00 4.91
CA PHE A 266 -3.36 3.70 4.24
C PHE A 266 -3.95 4.95 3.59
N THR A 267 -4.02 6.08 4.31
CA THR A 267 -4.61 7.32 3.80
C THR A 267 -3.85 7.85 2.59
N ILE A 268 -2.51 7.98 2.67
CA ILE A 268 -1.75 8.55 1.55
C ILE A 268 -1.79 7.64 0.32
N ILE A 269 -1.80 6.31 0.51
CA ILE A 269 -1.84 5.36 -0.61
C ILE A 269 -3.22 5.38 -1.25
N PHE A 270 -4.29 5.20 -0.48
CA PHE A 270 -5.63 5.13 -1.04
C PHE A 270 -6.07 6.46 -1.68
N CYS A 271 -5.81 7.59 -1.02
CA CYS A 271 -6.16 8.89 -1.57
C CYS A 271 -5.29 9.29 -2.77
N GLY A 272 -4.05 8.81 -2.85
CA GLY A 272 -3.17 9.06 -4.00
C GLY A 272 -3.44 8.13 -5.18
N HIS A 273 -3.89 6.91 -4.92
CA HIS A 273 -3.93 5.85 -5.93
C HIS A 273 -5.31 5.62 -6.56
N PHE A 274 -6.40 5.95 -5.86
CA PHE A 274 -7.76 5.80 -6.39
C PHE A 274 -8.54 7.13 -6.47
N PRO A 275 -7.99 8.22 -7.06
CA PRO A 275 -8.80 9.40 -7.34
C PRO A 275 -9.87 9.09 -8.38
N ASP A 276 -10.95 9.87 -8.36
CA ASP A 276 -12.03 9.77 -9.35
C ASP A 276 -11.50 10.10 -10.76
N GLY A 277 -11.97 9.36 -11.76
CA GLY A 277 -11.56 9.53 -13.16
C GLY A 277 -10.22 8.90 -13.56
N VAL A 278 -9.63 8.05 -12.73
CA VAL A 278 -8.47 7.23 -13.13
C VAL A 278 -8.88 6.19 -14.17
N GLU A 279 -8.06 6.04 -15.21
CA GLU A 279 -8.28 5.04 -16.26
C GLU A 279 -7.98 3.62 -15.73
N GLU A 280 -8.89 2.70 -16.05
CA GLU A 280 -8.80 1.28 -15.73
C GLU A 280 -8.83 0.45 -17.01
N PHE A 281 -8.07 -0.65 -17.02
CA PHE A 281 -7.88 -1.46 -18.22
C PHE A 281 -8.41 -2.88 -18.03
N ALA A 282 -8.98 -3.44 -19.09
CA ALA A 282 -9.35 -4.85 -19.13
C ALA A 282 -8.11 -5.74 -19.41
N PRO A 283 -8.07 -6.99 -18.91
CA PRO A 283 -6.92 -7.89 -19.08
C PRO A 283 -6.47 -8.14 -20.53
N ASP A 284 -7.42 -8.09 -21.47
CA ASP A 284 -7.26 -8.37 -22.89
C ASP A 284 -6.63 -7.20 -23.66
N GLY A 285 -6.79 -5.97 -23.17
CA GLY A 285 -6.19 -4.77 -23.76
C GLY A 285 -4.66 -4.77 -23.74
N ALA A 286 -4.04 -5.43 -22.75
CA ALA A 286 -2.58 -5.51 -22.61
C ALA A 286 -1.96 -6.73 -23.34
N ALA A 287 -2.75 -7.53 -24.06
CA ALA A 287 -2.25 -8.71 -24.76
C ALA A 287 -1.45 -8.32 -26.01
N GLY A 288 -0.13 -8.22 -25.87
CA GLY A 288 0.80 -7.89 -26.96
C GLY A 288 1.57 -6.58 -26.77
N GLU A 289 1.34 -5.87 -25.67
CA GLU A 289 2.20 -4.77 -25.22
C GLU A 289 3.43 -5.39 -24.53
N THR A 290 4.62 -5.08 -25.05
CA THR A 290 5.92 -5.55 -24.54
C THR A 290 6.70 -4.40 -23.93
#